data_AF-A0A6G9D2T3-F1
#
_entry.id   AF-A0A6G9D2T3-F1
#
_cell.length_a   1.000
_cell.length_b   1.000
_cell.length_c   1.000
_cell.angle_alpha   90.00
_cell.angle_beta   90.00
_cell.angle_gamma   90.00
#
_symmetry.space_group_name_H-M   'P 1'
#
loop_
_entity.id
_entity.type
_entity.pdbx_description
1 polymer ?
#
loop_
_entity_poly.entity_id
_entity_poly.type
_entity_poly.pdbx_seq_one_letter_code
_entity_poly.pdbx_strand_id
1 'polypeptide(L)' 'MANTTEFNHYPLWIADYNGQNAPGPLPGGWSNWTFWQYTSTGRIPGITGNTDINVYSGAQGDFDRYANSVGFGSS' A
#
# COMPACT_ATOMS: atom_id res chain seq x y z
N MET A 1 1.97 -19.16 1.98
CA MET A 1 2.57 -17.81 1.91
C MET A 1 3.37 -17.61 3.20
N ALA A 2 4.67 -17.95 3.19
CA ALA A 2 5.46 -18.23 4.39
C ALA A 2 6.57 -17.20 4.65
N ASN A 3 6.25 -15.89 4.55
CA ASN A 3 7.21 -14.83 4.87
C ASN A 3 8.53 -14.92 4.06
N THR A 4 8.45 -15.38 2.81
CA THR A 4 9.61 -15.42 1.89
C THR A 4 10.04 -14.00 1.54
N THR A 5 11.35 -13.80 1.37
CA THR A 5 11.94 -12.53 0.93
C THR A 5 11.99 -12.39 -0.60
N GLU A 6 11.59 -13.41 -1.34
CA GLU A 6 11.65 -13.47 -2.80
C GLU A 6 10.94 -12.30 -3.51
N PHE A 7 9.97 -11.65 -2.85
CA PHE A 7 9.17 -10.58 -3.44
C PHE A 7 9.54 -9.18 -2.92
N ASN A 8 10.52 -9.06 -2.02
CA ASN A 8 10.81 -7.80 -1.34
C ASN A 8 11.34 -6.67 -2.23
N HIS A 9 11.67 -6.98 -3.49
CA HIS A 9 12.04 -6.01 -4.51
C HIS A 9 10.84 -5.36 -5.21
N TYR A 10 9.62 -5.86 -5.03
CA TYR A 10 8.41 -5.24 -5.55
C TYR A 10 7.88 -4.14 -4.62
N PRO A 11 7.17 -3.12 -5.14
CA PRO A 11 6.44 -2.19 -4.29
C PRO A 11 5.35 -2.94 -3.49
N LEU A 12 5.26 -2.65 -2.19
CA LEU A 12 4.31 -3.32 -1.29
C LEU A 12 3.03 -2.50 -1.14
N TRP A 13 1.89 -3.10 -1.46
CA TRP A 13 0.58 -2.63 -1.03
C TRP A 13 0.06 -3.54 0.08
N ILE A 14 -0.01 -3.02 1.30
CA ILE A 14 -0.44 -3.78 2.48
C ILE A 14 -1.82 -3.32 2.96
N ALA A 15 -2.67 -4.28 3.32
CA ALA A 15 -3.91 -4.02 4.05
C ALA A 15 -3.71 -4.34 5.52
N ASP A 16 -3.86 -3.33 6.38
CA ASP A 16 -3.76 -3.48 7.82
C ASP A 16 -4.71 -2.51 8.51
N TYR A 17 -5.75 -3.05 9.15
CA TYR A 17 -6.84 -2.29 9.77
C TYR A 17 -6.68 -2.20 11.30
N ASN A 18 -5.43 -2.08 11.76
CA ASN A 18 -5.06 -2.06 13.18
C ASN A 18 -5.49 -0.79 13.96
N GLY A 19 -6.07 0.22 13.29
CA GLY A 19 -6.51 1.48 13.91
C GLY A 19 -5.37 2.41 14.38
N GLN A 20 -4.12 2.12 14.02
CA GLN A 20 -2.95 2.93 14.32
C GLN A 20 -2.72 3.97 13.21
N ASN A 21 -1.61 4.71 13.32
CA ASN A 21 -1.17 5.71 12.34
C ASN A 21 -0.17 5.15 11.31
N ALA A 22 0.11 3.84 11.34
CA ALA A 22 0.97 3.13 10.41
C ALA A 22 0.59 1.64 10.37
N PRO A 23 0.94 0.90 9.28
CA PRO A 23 0.85 -0.55 9.30
C PRO A 23 1.80 -1.14 10.35
N GLY A 24 1.48 -2.34 10.83
CA GLY A 24 2.32 -3.13 11.71
C GLY A 24 3.58 -3.67 11.01
N PRO A 25 4.24 -4.69 11.59
CA PRO A 25 5.44 -5.28 11.01
C PRO A 25 5.21 -5.74 9.56
N LEU A 26 6.08 -5.28 8.66
CA LEU A 26 5.97 -5.62 7.25
C LEU A 26 6.34 -7.10 7.04
N PRO A 27 5.60 -7.84 6.20
CA PRO A 27 5.94 -9.20 5.86
C PRO A 27 7.19 -9.22 4.96
N GLY A 28 7.67 -10.41 4.64
CA GLY A 28 8.51 -10.73 3.49
C GLY A 28 9.82 -9.96 3.36
N GLY A 29 10.34 -9.35 4.44
CA GLY A 29 11.58 -8.58 4.38
C GLY A 29 11.46 -7.25 3.63
N TRP A 30 10.26 -6.72 3.44
CA TRP A 30 10.08 -5.34 2.96
C TRP A 30 10.56 -4.35 4.02
N SER A 31 11.38 -3.39 3.60
CA SER A 31 11.82 -2.28 4.46
C SER A 31 10.84 -1.12 4.49
N ASN A 32 10.02 -0.98 3.45
CA ASN A 32 9.00 0.06 3.29
C ASN A 32 7.77 -0.48 2.59
N TRP A 33 6.62 0.14 2.86
CA TRP A 33 5.39 -0.03 2.09
C TRP A 33 5.24 1.12 1.09
N THR A 34 4.54 0.88 -0.01
CA THR A 34 4.20 1.88 -1.03
C THR A 34 2.80 2.42 -0.80
N PHE A 35 1.84 1.53 -0.60
CA PHE A 35 0.48 1.87 -0.20
C PHE A 35 0.06 1.09 1.03
N TRP A 36 -0.71 1.74 1.88
CA TRP A 36 -1.32 1.12 3.05
C TRP A 36 -2.83 1.36 3.01
N GLN A 37 -3.60 0.27 2.93
CA GLN A 37 -5.04 0.29 3.12
C GLN A 37 -5.34 0.23 4.62
N TYR A 38 -5.78 1.36 5.19
CA TYR A 38 -6.00 1.46 6.64
C TYR A 38 -7.45 1.21 7.06
N THR A 39 -8.38 1.26 6.10
CA THR A 39 -9.78 0.91 6.34
C THR A 39 -10.44 0.40 5.07
N SER A 40 -11.38 -0.53 5.23
CA SER A 40 -12.34 -0.98 4.21
C SER A 40 -13.75 -0.44 4.43
N THR A 41 -13.97 0.32 5.49
CA THR A 41 -15.29 0.81 5.92
C THR A 41 -15.40 2.33 5.84
N GLY A 42 -14.52 2.96 5.06
CA GLY A 42 -14.52 4.39 4.83
C GLY A 42 -15.84 4.91 4.26
N ARG A 43 -16.07 6.21 4.45
CA ARG A 43 -17.16 6.98 3.84
C ARG A 43 -16.55 8.17 3.13
N ILE A 44 -16.68 8.21 1.81
CA ILE A 44 -16.23 9.33 0.97
C ILE A 44 -17.45 9.90 0.27
N PRO A 45 -17.69 11.23 0.32
CA PRO A 45 -18.76 11.85 -0.45
C PRO A 45 -18.66 11.48 -1.94
N GLY A 46 -19.76 10.96 -2.49
CA GLY A 46 -19.80 10.47 -3.88
C GLY A 46 -19.60 8.96 -4.04
N ILE A 47 -19.19 8.23 -2.99
CA ILE A 47 -19.14 6.77 -2.99
C ILE A 47 -20.25 6.22 -2.08
N THR A 48 -21.15 5.43 -2.65
CA THR A 48 -22.21 4.76 -1.89
C THR A 48 -21.66 3.53 -1.19
N GLY A 49 -21.82 3.47 0.13
CA GLY A 49 -21.43 2.31 0.94
C GLY A 49 -20.05 2.42 1.57
N ASN A 50 -19.51 1.26 1.99
CA ASN A 50 -18.16 1.14 2.52
C ASN A 50 -17.15 1.25 1.39
N THR A 51 -16.08 2.03 1.59
CA THR A 51 -14.97 2.12 0.65
C THR A 51 -13.65 1.90 1.32
N ASP A 52 -12.72 1.30 0.58
CA ASP A 52 -11.33 1.24 0.97
C ASP A 52 -10.71 2.64 0.92
N ILE A 53 -9.90 2.96 1.92
CA ILE A 53 -9.08 4.18 1.92
C ILE A 53 -7.63 3.79 2.13
N ASN A 54 -6.77 4.35 1.28
CA ASN A 54 -5.36 4.06 1.22
C ASN A 54 -4.51 5.31 1.45
N VAL A 55 -3.34 5.14 2.03
CA VAL A 55 -2.29 6.16 2.16
C VAL A 55 -1.13 5.77 1.26
N TYR A 56 -0.51 6.75 0.61
CA TYR A 56 0.78 6.60 -0.09
C TYR A 56 1.92 6.99 0.86
N SER A 57 2.97 6.18 0.96
CA SER A 57 4.04 6.40 1.94
C SER A 57 4.97 7.55 1.61
N GLY A 58 5.09 7.91 0.32
CA GLY A 58 6.13 8.82 -0.17
C GLY A 58 7.52 8.19 -0.24
N ALA A 59 7.69 6.91 0.13
CA ALA A 59 9.01 6.26 0.14
C ALA A 59 9.63 6.12 -1.27
N GLN A 60 8.81 6.16 -2.31
CA GLN A 60 9.21 6.11 -3.72
C GLN A 60 9.37 7.51 -4.34
N GLY A 61 9.32 8.57 -3.51
CA GLY A 61 9.34 9.97 -3.95
C GLY A 61 7.94 10.51 -4.24
N ASP A 62 7.88 11.65 -4.95
CA ASP A 62 6.63 12.30 -5.33
C ASP A 62 5.67 11.32 -6.02
N PHE A 63 4.39 11.37 -5.64
CA PHE A 63 3.38 10.46 -6.16
C PHE A 63 3.26 10.52 -7.68
N ASP A 64 3.27 11.72 -8.26
CA ASP A 64 3.19 11.90 -9.72
C ASP A 64 4.39 11.25 -10.41
N ARG A 65 5.59 11.41 -9.85
CA ARG A 65 6.79 10.76 -10.40
C ARG A 65 6.68 9.24 -10.28
N TYR A 66 6.23 8.75 -9.12
CA TYR A 66 6.02 7.32 -8.91
C TYR A 66 5.03 6.76 -9.92
N ALA A 67 3.83 7.33 -10.03
CA ALA A 67 2.76 6.89 -10.93
C ALA A 67 3.19 6.86 -12.40
N ASN A 68 4.06 7.78 -12.83
CA ASN A 68 4.61 7.79 -14.19
C ASN A 68 5.84 6.88 -14.39
N SER A 69 6.44 6.38 -13.30
CA SER A 69 7.59 5.47 -13.35
C SER A 69 7.20 3.99 -13.36
N VAL A 70 6.06 3.66 -12.76
CA VAL A 70 5.52 2.29 -12.78
C VAL A 70 4.67 2.08 -14.02
N GLY A 71 5.29 1.61 -15.10
CA GLY A 71 4.59 0.81 -16.09
C GLY A 71 4.09 -0.47 -15.43
N PHE A 72 2.84 -0.48 -14.96
CA PHE A 72 2.19 -1.68 -14.43
C PHE A 72 2.07 -2.71 -15.56
N GLY A 73 3.08 -3.56 -15.73
CA GLY A 73 3.07 -4.72 -16.61
C GLY A 73 3.72 -4.52 -17.99
N SER A 74 5.04 -4.70 -18.07
CA SER A 74 5.67 -5.25 -19.26
C SER A 74 6.88 -6.10 -18.86
N SER A 75 6.63 -7.38 -18.61
CA SER A 75 7.60 -8.48 -18.69
C SER A 75 6.81 -9.75 -19.02
#